data_AF-A0A2V9HAC3-F1
#
_entry.id   AF-A0A2V9HAC3-F1
#
_cell.length_a   1.000
_cell.length_b   1.000
_cell.length_c   1.000
_cell.angle_alpha   90.00
_cell.angle_beta   90.00
_cell.angle_gamma   90.00
#
_symmetry.space_group_name_H-M   'P 1'
#
loop_
_entity.id
_entity.type
_entity.pdbx_description
1 polymer ?
#
loop_
_entity_poly.entity_id
_entity_poly.type
_entity_poly.pdbx_seq_one_letter_code
_entity_poly.pdbx_strand_id
1 'polypeptide(L)'
;MFNPEDTSRISRRDFGRHAAVAAAFALSSGMALGSPQSSPQESKQLPEIPDRGLAGLTAEQSEEVEARLTNIIRKYGNRLSIAQRDHLRRILACNEKMLVSIRAFPLQNGDPPASVLKASFLEQTASSDIHAAARSEGSRR
;
A
#
# COMPACT_ATOMS: atom_id res chain seq x y z
N MET A 1 23.20 25.93 -32.74
CA MET A 1 21.76 26.27 -32.78
C MET A 1 21.01 25.00 -32.42
N PHE A 2 20.56 24.89 -31.16
CA PHE A 2 19.92 23.69 -30.62
C PHE A 2 18.40 23.89 -30.76
N ASN A 3 17.73 23.06 -31.57
CA ASN A 3 16.28 23.11 -31.74
C ASN A 3 15.62 22.22 -30.68
N PRO A 4 14.75 22.76 -29.79
CA PRO A 4 14.10 21.99 -28.73
C PRO A 4 12.78 21.30 -29.15
N GLU A 5 12.56 21.06 -30.43
CA GLU A 5 11.30 20.53 -30.98
C GLU A 5 11.46 19.10 -31.53
N ASP A 6 12.07 18.22 -30.75
CA ASP A 6 12.02 16.78 -31.00
C ASP A 6 11.58 16.05 -29.72
N THR A 7 10.38 16.38 -29.25
CA THR A 7 9.64 15.47 -28.37
C THR A 7 9.24 14.26 -29.21
N SER A 8 10.18 13.32 -29.36
CA SER A 8 9.98 12.04 -30.03
C SER A 8 8.72 11.37 -29.48
N ARG A 9 7.64 11.46 -30.25
CA ARG A 9 6.35 10.84 -29.92
C ARG A 9 6.57 9.33 -29.86
N ILE A 10 6.56 8.77 -28.65
CA ILE A 10 6.69 7.33 -28.44
C ILE A 10 5.57 6.62 -29.21
N SER A 11 6.00 5.88 -30.23
CA SER A 11 5.13 5.04 -31.05
C SER A 11 4.72 3.81 -30.25
N ARG A 12 3.42 3.51 -30.22
CA ARG A 12 2.88 2.30 -29.56
C ARG A 12 3.52 1.01 -30.09
N ARG A 13 3.89 1.00 -31.39
CA ARG A 13 4.56 -0.14 -32.03
C ARG A 13 6.01 -0.28 -31.56
N ASP A 14 6.73 0.83 -31.41
CA ASP A 14 8.11 0.78 -30.92
C ASP A 14 8.14 0.40 -29.44
N PHE A 15 7.24 0.94 -28.62
CA PHE A 15 7.09 0.51 -27.23
C PHE A 15 6.76 -0.99 -27.14
N GLY A 16 5.81 -1.49 -27.94
CA GLY A 16 5.45 -2.90 -27.97
C GLY A 16 6.59 -3.82 -28.41
N ARG A 17 7.40 -3.40 -29.39
CA ARG A 17 8.60 -4.13 -29.83
C ARG A 17 9.66 -4.20 -28.73
N HIS A 18 9.94 -3.09 -28.05
CA HIS A 18 10.90 -3.07 -26.95
C HIS A 18 10.42 -3.90 -25.75
N ALA A 19 9.14 -3.84 -25.40
CA ALA A 19 8.56 -4.65 -24.33
C ALA A 19 8.59 -6.15 -24.64
N ALA A 20 8.32 -6.55 -25.89
CA ALA A 20 8.39 -7.95 -26.30
C ALA A 20 9.82 -8.50 -26.25
N VAL A 21 10.82 -7.72 -26.66
CA VAL A 21 12.24 -8.10 -26.55
C VAL A 21 12.66 -8.24 -25.09
N ALA A 22 12.26 -7.31 -24.21
CA ALA A 22 12.53 -7.40 -22.78
C ALA A 22 11.89 -8.65 -22.15
N ALA A 23 10.65 -9.00 -22.53
CA ALA A 23 9.98 -10.22 -22.06
C ALA A 23 10.64 -11.51 -22.59
N ALA A 24 11.20 -11.48 -23.80
CA ALA A 24 11.91 -12.63 -24.37
C ALA A 24 13.22 -12.96 -23.62
N PHE A 25 13.93 -11.96 -23.08
CA PHE A 25 15.08 -12.18 -22.18
C PHE A 25 14.67 -12.73 -20.81
N ALA A 26 13.47 -12.40 -20.32
CA ALA A 26 12.95 -12.95 -19.07
C ALA A 26 12.56 -14.43 -19.19
N LEU A 27 12.14 -14.89 -20.37
CA LEU A 27 11.68 -16.26 -20.60
C LEU A 27 12.80 -17.24 -21.00
N SER A 28 13.93 -16.75 -21.54
CA SER A 28 15.13 -17.56 -21.78
C SER A 28 16.00 -17.75 -20.53
N SER A 29 15.68 -17.07 -19.43
CA SER A 29 16.18 -17.37 -18.07
C SER A 29 15.20 -18.25 -17.27
N GLY A 30 14.46 -19.11 -17.96
CA GLY A 30 13.46 -20.04 -17.39
C GLY A 30 14.02 -21.21 -16.57
N MET A 31 15.22 -21.09 -15.98
CA MET A 31 15.79 -22.04 -15.02
C MET A 31 16.62 -21.31 -13.95
N ALA A 32 16.03 -20.33 -13.25
CA ALA A 32 16.59 -19.83 -11.98
C ALA A 32 15.52 -19.19 -11.08
N LEU A 33 14.29 -19.73 -11.05
CA LEU A 33 13.37 -19.49 -9.93
C LEU A 33 13.67 -20.55 -8.86
N GLY A 34 14.71 -20.32 -8.06
CA GLY A 34 15.07 -21.23 -6.97
C GLY A 34 16.57 -21.40 -6.76
N SER A 35 17.28 -20.31 -6.46
CA SER A 35 18.43 -20.36 -5.54
C SER A 35 18.81 -18.92 -5.19
N PRO A 36 18.94 -18.54 -3.90
CA PRO A 36 19.52 -17.26 -3.56
C PRO A 36 20.96 -17.25 -4.07
N GLN A 37 21.27 -16.33 -4.98
CA GLN A 37 22.65 -16.09 -5.36
C GLN A 37 23.39 -15.52 -4.14
N SER A 38 24.02 -16.41 -3.38
CA SER A 38 25.13 -16.09 -2.49
C SER A 38 26.27 -15.54 -3.35
N SER A 39 26.30 -14.22 -3.49
CA SER A 39 27.53 -13.53 -3.84
C SER A 39 28.51 -13.73 -2.66
N PRO A 40 29.79 -14.05 -2.90
CA PRO A 40 30.80 -13.88 -1.87
C PRO A 40 30.97 -12.37 -1.68
N GLN A 41 30.09 -11.78 -0.87
CA GLN A 41 30.42 -10.51 -0.25
C GLN A 41 31.55 -10.82 0.72
N GLU A 42 32.75 -10.44 0.28
CA GLU A 42 33.86 -10.18 1.15
C GLU A 42 33.35 -9.47 2.40
N SER A 43 33.38 -10.19 3.51
CA SER A 43 32.98 -9.74 4.83
C SER A 43 33.96 -8.67 5.30
N LYS A 44 33.87 -7.47 4.72
CA LYS A 44 34.17 -6.27 5.47
C LYS A 44 33.09 -6.19 6.52
N GLN A 45 33.45 -6.73 7.68
CA GLN A 45 32.74 -6.58 8.94
C GLN A 45 32.56 -5.07 9.16
N LEU A 46 31.42 -4.57 8.66
CA LEU A 46 30.93 -3.26 9.04
C LEU A 46 30.80 -3.30 10.57
N PRO A 47 31.19 -2.22 11.27
CA PRO A 47 31.10 -2.18 12.71
C PRO A 47 29.68 -2.59 13.09
N GLU A 48 29.57 -3.60 13.95
CA GLU A 48 28.34 -4.10 14.52
C GLU A 48 27.51 -2.90 14.97
N ILE A 49 26.50 -2.54 14.16
CA ILE A 49 25.62 -1.42 14.49
C ILE A 49 24.86 -1.92 15.70
N PRO A 50 25.01 -1.29 16.89
CA PRO A 50 24.38 -1.78 18.10
C PRO A 50 22.88 -1.89 17.83
N ASP A 51 22.32 -3.04 18.22
CA ASP A 51 20.95 -3.47 17.99
C ASP A 51 19.98 -2.28 18.07
N ARG A 52 19.60 -1.75 16.91
CA ARG A 52 18.92 -0.45 16.75
C ARG A 52 17.42 -0.53 17.09
N GLY A 53 17.07 -1.43 18.01
CA GLY A 53 15.70 -1.76 18.39
C GLY A 53 15.02 -2.75 17.44
N LEU A 54 15.78 -3.56 16.70
CA LEU A 54 15.26 -4.63 15.84
C LEU A 54 15.40 -6.02 16.50
N ALA A 55 15.93 -6.07 17.73
CA ALA A 55 16.03 -7.24 18.59
C ALA A 55 14.78 -8.13 18.56
N GLY A 56 14.93 -9.37 18.13
CA GLY A 56 13.86 -10.38 18.15
C GLY A 56 12.91 -10.35 16.96
N LEU A 57 13.23 -9.63 15.88
CA LEU A 57 12.56 -9.75 14.58
C LEU A 57 13.32 -10.71 13.65
N THR A 58 12.60 -11.39 12.76
CA THR A 58 13.20 -12.14 11.64
C THR A 58 13.75 -11.18 10.58
N ALA A 59 14.58 -11.68 9.66
CA ALA A 59 15.12 -10.87 8.57
C ALA A 59 14.01 -10.20 7.74
N GLU A 60 12.98 -10.96 7.37
CA GLU A 60 11.82 -10.47 6.61
C GLU A 60 11.06 -9.36 7.35
N GLN A 61 10.86 -9.53 8.66
CA GLN A 61 10.20 -8.53 9.49
C GLN A 61 11.03 -7.24 9.62
N SER A 62 12.35 -7.38 9.73
CA SER A 62 13.27 -6.24 9.77
C SER A 62 13.26 -5.46 8.45
N GLU A 63 13.18 -6.16 7.32
CA GLU A 63 13.06 -5.55 5.99
C GLU A 63 11.74 -4.78 5.86
N GLU A 64 10.63 -5.35 6.33
CA GLU A 64 9.32 -4.67 6.32
C GLU A 64 9.34 -3.38 7.15
N VAL A 65 10.01 -3.39 8.31
CA VAL A 65 10.20 -2.20 9.15
C VAL A 65 10.99 -1.12 8.42
N GLU A 66 12.13 -1.47 7.79
CA GLU A 66 12.95 -0.50 7.06
C GLU A 66 12.26 0.01 5.78
N ALA A 67 11.50 -0.83 5.08
CA ALA A 67 10.69 -0.42 3.94
C ALA A 67 9.62 0.61 4.34
N ARG A 68 8.92 0.38 5.47
CA ARG A 68 7.96 1.32 6.04
C ARG A 68 8.63 2.63 6.49
N LEU A 69 9.76 2.54 7.18
CA LEU A 69 10.53 3.70 7.62
C LEU A 69 10.96 4.56 6.43
N THR A 70 11.45 3.93 5.36
CA THR A 70 11.85 4.61 4.12
C THR A 70 10.67 5.36 3.49
N ASN A 71 9.47 4.76 3.46
CA ASN A 71 8.27 5.41 2.94
C ASN A 71 7.84 6.62 3.80
N ILE A 72 7.96 6.52 5.12
CA ILE A 72 7.66 7.62 6.06
C ILE A 72 8.67 8.77 5.88
N ILE A 73 9.96 8.47 5.79
CA ILE A 73 11.01 9.47 5.55
C ILE A 73 10.81 10.13 4.18
N ARG A 74 10.43 9.38 3.16
CA ARG A 74 10.12 9.95 1.83
C ARG A 74 8.98 10.97 1.89
N LYS A 75 7.93 10.71 2.68
CA LYS A 75 6.76 11.59 2.80
C LYS A 75 6.95 12.77 3.76
N TYR A 76 7.68 12.54 4.87
CA TYR A 76 7.71 13.47 6.02
C TYR A 76 9.12 13.76 6.53
N GLY A 77 10.18 13.36 5.82
CA GLY A 77 11.55 13.38 6.31
C GLY A 77 12.08 14.78 6.66
N ASN A 78 11.57 15.83 6.02
CA ASN A 78 11.91 17.23 6.32
C ASN A 78 11.41 17.68 7.71
N ARG A 79 10.39 17.02 8.27
CA ARG A 79 9.83 17.32 9.59
C ARG A 79 10.41 16.46 10.71
N LEU A 80 11.29 15.51 10.38
CA LEU A 80 11.80 14.53 11.32
C LEU A 80 13.31 14.68 11.52
N SER A 81 13.69 14.99 12.75
CA SER A 81 15.09 14.94 13.20
C SER A 81 15.63 13.51 13.19
N ILE A 82 16.96 13.38 13.23
CA ILE A 82 17.63 12.07 13.25
C ILE A 82 17.21 11.25 14.48
N ALA A 83 17.11 11.89 15.65
CA ALA A 83 16.66 11.23 16.88
C ALA A 83 15.21 10.73 16.76
N GLN A 84 14.32 11.52 16.15
CA GLN A 84 12.93 11.10 15.91
C GLN A 84 12.83 9.93 14.91
N ARG A 85 13.69 9.88 13.90
CA ARG A 85 13.74 8.75 12.95
C ARG A 85 14.16 7.46 13.66
N ASP A 86 15.13 7.53 14.56
CA ASP A 86 15.56 6.36 15.33
C ASP A 86 14.47 5.90 16.32
N HIS A 87 13.79 6.84 16.98
CA HIS A 87 12.64 6.51 17.80
C HIS A 87 11.50 5.88 17.00
N LEU A 88 11.22 6.40 15.79
CA LEU A 88 10.19 5.88 14.91
C LEU A 88 10.51 4.45 14.44
N ARG A 89 11.78 4.13 14.17
CA ARG A 89 12.21 2.75 13.90
C ARG A 89 11.83 1.80 15.04
N ARG A 90 12.08 2.17 16.30
CA ARG A 90 11.73 1.34 17.48
C ARG A 90 10.22 1.11 17.59
N ILE A 91 9.42 2.15 17.34
CA ILE A 91 7.96 2.04 17.31
C ILE A 91 7.52 1.04 16.22
N LEU A 92 8.08 1.17 15.02
CA LEU A 92 7.77 0.25 13.92
C LEU A 92 8.15 -1.20 14.25
N ALA A 93 9.31 -1.42 14.88
CA ALA A 93 9.75 -2.73 15.31
C ALA A 93 8.81 -3.36 16.35
N CYS A 94 8.39 -2.58 17.35
CA CYS A 94 7.40 -3.01 18.34
C CYS A 94 6.06 -3.38 17.69
N ASN A 95 5.57 -2.53 16.78
CA ASN A 95 4.33 -2.77 16.05
C ASN A 95 4.42 -4.03 15.19
N GLU A 96 5.55 -4.23 14.50
CA GLU A 96 5.75 -5.41 13.66
C GLU A 96 5.67 -6.69 14.50
N LYS A 97 6.34 -6.72 15.65
CA LYS A 97 6.26 -7.84 16.58
C LYS A 97 4.83 -8.15 17.04
N MET A 98 4.02 -7.12 17.31
CA MET A 98 2.61 -7.30 17.68
C MET A 98 1.77 -7.86 16.53
N LEU A 99 2.00 -7.36 15.30
CA LEU A 99 1.25 -7.75 14.11
C LEU A 99 1.49 -9.20 13.68
N VAL A 100 2.64 -9.79 13.98
CA VAL A 100 2.95 -11.18 13.63
C VAL A 100 1.87 -12.14 14.14
N SER A 101 1.46 -11.99 15.40
CA SER A 101 0.41 -12.84 15.99
C SER A 101 -0.95 -12.66 15.32
N ILE A 102 -1.25 -11.43 14.88
CA ILE A 102 -2.51 -11.09 14.21
C ILE A 102 -2.52 -11.65 12.78
N ARG A 103 -1.41 -11.53 12.04
CA ARG A 103 -1.28 -12.06 10.67
C ARG A 103 -1.25 -13.58 10.63
N ALA A 104 -0.78 -14.23 11.70
CA ALA A 104 -0.79 -15.68 11.82
C ALA A 104 -2.20 -16.25 12.09
N PHE A 105 -3.18 -15.41 12.45
CA PHE A 105 -4.54 -15.86 12.69
C PHE A 105 -5.20 -16.29 11.36
N PRO A 106 -5.74 -17.52 11.26
CA PRO A 106 -6.35 -18.00 10.04
C PRO A 106 -7.69 -17.28 9.80
N LEU A 107 -7.77 -16.53 8.70
CA LEU A 107 -9.01 -15.88 8.25
C LEU A 107 -9.42 -16.46 6.90
N GLN A 108 -10.71 -16.75 6.76
CA GLN A 108 -11.35 -17.07 5.49
C GLN A 108 -11.93 -15.79 4.89
N ASN A 109 -11.96 -15.69 3.56
CA ASN A 109 -12.54 -14.53 2.87
C ASN A 109 -14.03 -14.32 3.20
N GLY A 110 -14.72 -15.33 3.75
CA GLY A 110 -16.10 -15.25 4.23
C GLY A 110 -16.28 -14.79 5.68
N ASP A 111 -15.20 -14.64 6.46
CA ASP A 111 -15.29 -14.22 7.85
C ASP A 111 -15.70 -12.74 7.92
N PRO A 112 -16.81 -12.41 8.61
CA PRO A 112 -17.30 -11.04 8.65
C PRO A 112 -16.41 -10.15 9.53
N PRO A 113 -16.37 -8.84 9.28
CA PRO A 113 -15.76 -7.90 10.22
C PRO A 113 -16.51 -7.93 11.57
N ALA A 114 -15.80 -7.56 12.64
CA ALA A 114 -16.39 -7.51 14.00
C ALA A 114 -17.62 -6.60 14.10
N SER A 115 -17.74 -5.61 13.21
CA SER A 115 -18.87 -4.70 13.10
C SER A 115 -19.33 -4.58 11.66
N VAL A 116 -20.66 -4.61 11.44
CA VAL A 116 -21.28 -4.39 10.13
C VAL A 116 -22.08 -3.09 10.12
N LEU A 117 -22.03 -2.37 9.00
CA LEU A 117 -22.84 -1.17 8.79
C LEU A 117 -24.32 -1.58 8.68
N LYS A 118 -25.17 -1.04 9.57
CA LYS A 118 -26.63 -1.18 9.49
C LYS A 118 -27.22 0.11 8.95
N ALA A 119 -27.49 0.16 7.64
CA ALA A 119 -28.20 1.27 7.04
C ALA A 119 -29.71 1.10 7.24
N SER A 120 -30.36 2.08 7.86
CA SER A 120 -31.82 2.20 7.93
C SER A 120 -32.25 3.36 7.03
N PHE A 121 -32.99 3.06 5.97
CA PHE A 121 -33.64 4.09 5.17
C PHE A 121 -34.98 4.37 5.82
N LEU A 122 -35.10 5.52 6.49
CA LEU A 122 -36.41 6.08 6.79
C LEU A 122 -37.00 6.47 5.45
N GLU A 123 -37.95 5.69 4.97
CA GLU A 123 -38.78 6.10 3.85
C GLU A 123 -39.52 7.35 4.29
N GLN A 124 -39.02 8.50 3.87
CA GLN A 124 -39.74 9.75 3.99
C GLN A 124 -40.87 9.67 2.97
N THR A 125 -41.93 8.93 3.31
CA THR A 125 -43.23 9.06 2.67
C THR A 125 -43.69 10.47 2.99
N ALA A 126 -43.24 11.42 2.16
CA ALA A 126 -43.73 12.77 2.18
C ALA A 126 -45.25 12.66 2.11
N SER A 127 -45.87 13.18 3.15
CA SER A 127 -47.29 13.48 3.28
C SER A 127 -47.77 14.33 2.10
N SER A 128 -47.90 13.73 0.92
CA SER A 128 -48.52 14.32 -0.27
C SER A 128 -50.04 14.29 -0.20
N ASP A 129 -50.60 13.50 0.71
CA ASP A 129 -52.06 13.32 0.81
C ASP A 129 -52.76 14.44 1.59
N ILE A 130 -52.00 15.26 2.35
CA ILE A 130 -52.59 16.39 3.09
C ILE A 130 -52.97 17.55 2.14
N HIS A 131 -52.28 17.71 0.99
CA HIS A 131 -52.60 18.77 0.03
C HIS A 131 -53.62 18.37 -1.06
N ALA A 132 -53.89 17.07 -1.24
CA ALA A 132 -54.89 16.59 -2.20
C ALA A 132 -56.33 16.72 -1.65
N ALA A 133 -56.53 16.51 -0.34
CA ALA A 133 -57.84 16.63 0.30
C ALA A 133 -58.36 18.09 0.37
N ALA A 134 -57.47 19.09 0.43
CA ALA A 134 -57.86 20.49 0.54
C ALA A 134 -58.36 21.13 -0.78
N ARG A 135 -58.19 20.47 -1.92
CA ARG A 135 -58.62 21.00 -3.23
C ARG A 135 -60.01 20.53 -3.70
N SER A 136 -60.62 19.55 -3.05
CA SER A 136 -61.94 19.03 -3.45
C SER A 136 -63.13 19.70 -2.73
N GLU A 137 -62.91 20.45 -1.65
CA GLU A 137 -64.00 21.13 -0.92
C GLU A 137 -64.34 22.54 -1.44
N GLY A 138 -63.57 23.09 -2.40
CA GLY A 138 -63.76 24.44 -2.92
C GLY A 138 -64.66 24.59 -4.16
N SER A 139 -65.28 23.52 -4.67
CA SER A 139 -65.99 23.53 -5.97
C SER A 139 -67.50 23.21 -5.89
N ARG A 140 -68.18 23.73 -4.85
CA ARG A 140 -69.65 23.79 -4.82
C ARG A 140 -70.12 25.07 -4.14
N ARG A 141 -70.20 26.16 -4.91
CA ARG A 141 -71.17 27.25 -4.72
C ARG A 141 -71.60 27.77 -6.08
#